data_AF-A0A7V3PY83-F1
#
_entry.id   AF-A0A7V3PY83-F1
#
_cell.length_a   1.000
_cell.length_b   1.000
_cell.length_c   1.000
_cell.angle_alpha   90.00
_cell.angle_beta   90.00
_cell.angle_gamma   90.00
#
_symmetry.space_group_name_H-M   'P 1'
#
loop_
_entity.id
_entity.type
_entity.pdbx_description
1 polymer ?
#
loop_
_entity_poly.entity_id
_entity_poly.type
_entity_poly.pdbx_seq_one_letter_code
_entity_poly.pdbx_strand_id
1 'polypeptide(L)' 'MRPQGLRKEEFSEKERRTIDILEILRRFGPISRPDISKEMGINVVTISNYIDEFIRRKLVYEKELDVSEGGRRP' A
#
# COMPACT_ATOMS: atom_id res chain seq x y z
N MET A 1 25.54 -18.48 26.02
CA MET A 1 24.74 -17.81 24.98
C MET A 1 23.72 -18.80 24.45
N ARG A 2 22.42 -18.57 24.65
CA ARG A 2 21.38 -19.37 24.00
C ARG A 2 21.18 -18.80 22.58
N PRO A 3 21.23 -19.61 21.51
CA PRO A 3 20.85 -19.12 20.20
C PRO A 3 19.34 -18.82 20.25
N GLN A 4 19.00 -17.53 20.25
CA GLN A 4 17.63 -17.08 19.98
C GLN A 4 17.36 -17.48 18.53
N GLY A 5 16.84 -18.69 18.31
CA GLY A 5 16.30 -19.06 17.02
C GLY A 5 15.21 -18.05 16.69
N LEU A 6 15.47 -17.20 15.69
CA LEU A 6 14.45 -16.35 15.07
C LEU A 6 13.29 -17.28 14.71
N ARG A 7 12.24 -17.28 15.54
CA ARG A 7 10.95 -17.82 15.13
C ARG A 7 10.63 -17.09 13.84
N LYS A 8 10.54 -17.81 12.72
CA LYS A 8 9.87 -17.29 11.54
C LYS A 8 8.43 -17.07 11.97
N GLU A 9 8.11 -15.86 12.41
CA GLU A 9 6.72 -15.45 12.60
C GLU A 9 6.10 -15.51 11.21
N GLU A 10 5.22 -16.50 11.01
CA GLU A 10 4.48 -16.60 9.76
C GLU A 10 3.47 -15.46 9.72
N PHE A 11 3.79 -14.41 8.98
CA PHE A 11 2.84 -13.35 8.69
C PHE A 11 1.63 -13.93 7.96
N SER A 12 0.44 -13.50 8.36
CA SER A 12 -0.77 -13.70 7.58
C SER A 12 -0.64 -13.06 6.20
N GLU A 13 -1.45 -13.50 5.24
CA GLU A 13 -1.45 -12.90 3.90
C GLU A 13 -1.76 -11.39 3.95
N LYS A 14 -2.61 -10.96 4.89
CA LYS A 14 -2.94 -9.54 5.10
C LYS A 14 -1.72 -8.74 5.55
N GLU A 15 -0.94 -9.30 6.47
CA GLU A 15 0.29 -8.65 6.98
C GLU A 15 1.36 -8.58 5.89
N ARG A 16 1.56 -9.66 5.12
CA ARG A 16 2.47 -9.64 3.97
C ARG A 16 2.09 -8.57 2.96
N ARG A 17 0.82 -8.54 2.56
CA ARG A 17 0.30 -7.50 1.65
C ARG A 17 0.51 -6.09 2.19
N THR A 18 0.32 -5.90 3.50
CA THR A 18 0.56 -4.60 4.14
C THR A 18 2.02 -4.17 3.98
N ILE A 19 2.95 -5.08 4.24
CA ILE A 19 4.39 -4.84 4.10
C ILE A 19 4.75 -4.56 2.64
N ASP A 20 4.26 -5.35 1.71
CA ASP A 20 4.56 -5.21 0.27
C ASP A 20 4.08 -3.86 -0.28
N ILE A 21 2.86 -3.43 0.06
CA ILE A 21 2.33 -2.14 -0.39
C ILE A 21 3.15 -0.98 0.21
N LEU A 22 3.50 -1.06 1.50
CA LEU A 22 4.35 -0.04 2.13
C LEU A 22 5.74 0.01 1.53
N GLU A 23 6.31 -1.14 1.13
CA GLU A 23 7.59 -1.18 0.42
C GLU A 23 7.51 -0.46 -0.92
N ILE A 24 6.46 -0.72 -1.72
CA ILE A 24 6.24 -0.05 -3.00
C ILE A 24 6.12 1.46 -2.80
N LEU A 25 5.29 1.90 -1.85
CA LEU A 25 5.13 3.33 -1.55
C LEU A 25 6.45 3.99 -1.14
N ARG A 26 7.29 3.27 -0.37
CA ARG A 26 8.60 3.77 0.05
C ARG A 26 9.61 3.85 -1.10
N ARG A 27 9.59 2.88 -2.03
CA ARG A 27 10.57 2.79 -3.13
C ARG A 27 10.19 3.64 -4.33
N PHE A 28 8.90 3.76 -4.63
CA PHE A 28 8.37 4.36 -5.85
C PHE A 28 7.47 5.58 -5.61
N GLY A 29 7.30 6.03 -4.36
CA GLY A 29 6.53 7.24 -4.06
C GLY A 29 7.14 8.50 -4.71
N PRO A 30 6.32 9.46 -5.21
CA PRO A 30 4.86 9.45 -5.32
C PRO A 30 4.35 8.56 -6.46
N ILE A 31 3.41 7.66 -6.14
CA ILE A 31 2.83 6.67 -7.08
C ILE A 31 1.30 6.65 -6.93
N SER A 32 0.58 6.44 -8.04
CA SER A 32 -0.88 6.42 -8.04
C SER A 32 -1.46 5.07 -7.61
N ARG A 33 -2.67 5.05 -7.04
CA ARG A 33 -3.35 3.80 -6.64
C ARG A 33 -3.51 2.80 -7.81
N PRO A 34 -3.88 3.23 -9.04
CA PRO A 34 -3.90 2.35 -10.21
C PRO A 34 -2.53 1.76 -10.59
N ASP A 35 -1.44 2.50 -10.39
CA ASP A 35 -0.10 2.00 -10.74
C ASP A 35 0.38 0.96 -9.72
N ILE A 36 0.12 1.16 -8.42
CA ILE A 36 0.35 0.13 -7.38
C ILE A 36 -0.45 -1.14 -7.71
N SER A 37 -1.70 -0.99 -8.15
CA SER A 37 -2.56 -2.11 -8.55
C SER A 37 -1.96 -2.91 -9.71
N LYS A 38 -1.44 -2.24 -10.75
CA LYS A 38 -0.77 -2.89 -11.88
C LYS A 38 0.52 -3.60 -11.46
N GLU A 39 1.35 -2.93 -10.68
CA GLU A 39 2.64 -3.47 -10.22
C GLU A 39 2.46 -4.75 -9.39
N MET A 40 1.44 -4.78 -8.52
CA MET A 40 1.17 -5.93 -7.65
C MET A 40 0.24 -6.98 -8.25
N GLY A 41 -0.44 -6.69 -9.36
CA GLY A 41 -1.53 -7.54 -9.87
C GLY A 41 -2.73 -7.66 -8.92
N ILE A 42 -2.93 -6.67 -8.04
CA ILE A 42 -4.02 -6.64 -7.05
C ILE A 42 -5.08 -5.64 -7.51
N ASN A 43 -6.37 -5.95 -7.29
CA ASN A 43 -7.48 -5.06 -7.64
C ASN A 43 -7.31 -3.65 -7.02
N VAL A 44 -7.52 -2.61 -7.83
CA VAL A 44 -7.44 -1.20 -7.42
C VAL A 44 -8.34 -0.84 -6.24
N VAL A 45 -9.52 -1.48 -6.09
CA VAL A 45 -10.41 -1.31 -4.94
C VAL A 45 -9.74 -1.84 -3.67
N THR A 46 -9.10 -3.01 -3.74
CA THR A 46 -8.35 -3.59 -2.62
C THR A 46 -7.18 -2.69 -2.24
N ILE A 47 -6.39 -2.23 -3.21
CA ILE A 47 -5.30 -1.27 -2.96
C ILE A 47 -5.85 -0.01 -2.31
N SER A 48 -6.94 0.55 -2.81
CA SER A 48 -7.58 1.74 -2.23
C SER A 48 -7.94 1.54 -0.76
N ASN A 49 -8.51 0.39 -0.39
CA ASN A 49 -8.83 0.08 1.00
C ASN A 49 -7.59 0.06 1.90
N TYR A 50 -6.47 -0.51 1.45
CA TYR A 50 -5.20 -0.50 2.19
C TYR A 50 -4.64 0.92 2.33
N ILE A 51 -4.61 1.69 1.23
CA ILE A 51 -4.12 3.07 1.24
C ILE A 51 -4.96 3.94 2.18
N ASP A 52 -6.29 3.83 2.12
CA ASP A 52 -7.18 4.57 3.02
C ASP A 52 -6.95 4.17 4.48
N GLU A 53 -6.69 2.88 4.77
CA GLU A 53 -6.29 2.44 6.11
C GLU A 53 -4.96 3.07 6.55
N PHE A 54 -3.97 3.12 5.66
CA PHE A 54 -2.67 3.73 5.96
C PHE A 54 -2.77 5.23 6.21
N ILE A 55 -3.59 5.94 5.43
CA ILE A 55 -3.87 7.37 5.64
C ILE A 55 -4.59 7.58 6.97
N ARG A 56 -5.64 6.80 7.28
CA ARG A 56 -6.34 6.85 8.58
C ARG A 56 -5.39 6.62 9.75
N ARG A 57 -4.42 5.72 9.59
CA ARG A 57 -3.37 5.42 10.59
C ARG A 57 -2.19 6.37 10.55
N LYS A 58 -2.21 7.39 9.69
CA LYS A 58 -1.13 8.38 9.49
C LYS A 58 0.23 7.75 9.13
N LEU A 59 0.20 6.61 8.44
CA LEU A 59 1.40 5.93 7.93
C LEU A 59 1.86 6.53 6.59
N VAL A 60 0.93 7.04 5.80
CA VAL A 60 1.17 7.63 4.47
C VAL A 60 0.29 8.85 4.29
N TYR A 61 0.68 9.72 3.35
CA TYR A 61 -0.08 10.90 2.97
C TYR A 61 -0.35 10.86 1.46
N GLU A 62 -1.56 11.22 1.07
CA GLU A 62 -1.91 11.42 -0.33
C GLU A 62 -1.57 12.87 -0.69
N LYS A 63 -0.78 13.05 -1.74
CA LYS A 63 -0.57 14.37 -2.33
C LYS A 63 -1.74 14.62 -3.26
N GLU A 64 -2.52 15.67 -2.98
CA GLU A 64 -3.57 16.11 -3.91
C GLU A 64 -2.91 16.41 -5.26
N LEU A 65 -3.38 15.73 -6.30
CA LEU A 65 -3.18 16.21 -7.65
C LEU A 65 -3.95 17.51 -7.73
N ASP A 66 -3.28 18.60 -8.12
CA ASP A 66 -3.97 19.79 -8.60
C ASP A 66 -5.11 19.34 -9.52
N VAL A 67 -6.31 19.85 -9.22
CA VAL A 67 -7.62 19.49 -9.77
C VAL A 67 -7.52 18.78 -11.13
N SER A 68 -7.70 17.45 -11.15
CA SER A 68 -7.80 16.73 -12.42
C SER A 68 -9.15 17.07 -13.07
N GLU A 69 -9.12 17.90 -14.12
CA GLU A 69 -10.29 18.31 -14.93
C GLU A 69 -10.93 17.16 -15.76
N GLY A 70 -10.57 15.90 -15.53
CA GLY A 70 -10.66 14.87 -16.57
C GLY A 70 -11.55 13.65 -16.31
N GLY A 71 -12.77 13.80 -15.77
CA GLY A 71 -13.86 12.79 -15.81
C GLY A 71 -13.57 11.40 -15.19
N ARG A 72 -14.51 10.46 -15.03
CA ARG A 72 -15.99 10.47 -15.06
C ARG A 72 -16.48 10.14 -13.65
N ARG A 73 -17.35 10.99 -13.11
CA ARG A 73 -18.37 10.68 -12.10
C ARG A 73 -19.67 11.24 -12.67
N PRO A 74 -20.85 10.57 -12.64
CA PRO A 74 -21.20 9.16 -12.54
C PRO A 74 -21.48 8.49 -13.92
#